data_AF-A0A538JTK1-F1
#
_entry.id   AF-A0A538JTK1-F1
#
_cell.length_a   1.000
_cell.length_b   1.000
_cell.length_c   1.000
_cell.angle_alpha   90.00
_cell.angle_beta   90.00
_cell.angle_gamma   90.00
#
_symmetry.space_group_name_H-M   'P 1'
#
loop_
_entity.id
_entity.type
_entity.pdbx_description
1 polymer ?
#
loop_
_entity_poly.entity_id
_entity_poly.type
_entity_poly.pdbx_seq_one_letter_code
_entity_poly.pdbx_strand_id
1 'polypeptide(L)'
;MVFVIGRSVGVVVLAALAGACPAGAADFASYVNPFNGTQAGAPDFGTGGGAGNTNPGPTVPLGMAQWGPDTSPASTNVGGGYAYDDTKIRGFSVRRLSGAGCANEGDVPFLPTTSRVTGSPVDPLSTEFKDSLLPSFSHADEAAAPGSYRVGLGNGVEAQLTATTRAGIGRFTFPAASPATVLINATGSRTGNSARSVQIDPTAHEVTGVATSGALCILPNAYRVYFAARFSRPFAGYGTWTRQSLARESTSAQDSATGPPFVQYGHGPTAQAGAYLSFDTAAERTVEVRVGISFVGVNGARRNLDAETAGRGFDAVRASARQAWNRMLGRVEVAGGRVEDRRTFYSMLYHALMYPSTFSDVDGRYRGFDDEVHTADGYTQYADFSGWDVYRSQIPLLALVAPRQAADFVTSLLADQRESGWLPKWSVANSHSNVMTGDPAPPAIAHIWALGARRFDLRAALAAAVKGATQPGTSANAGYVERQGLEDYLRLGYVPHEKNGNLVTASGLDSWRHDVLGPDPSNTDLAWGSAATTLEYATADFAVARLAAAAGDGATCRRF
;
A
#
# COMPACT_ATOMS: atom_id res chain seq x y z
N MET A 1 50.58 -24.34 66.67
CA MET A 1 51.31 -23.22 67.29
C MET A 1 51.56 -22.23 66.16
N VAL A 2 50.73 -21.23 65.89
CA VAL A 2 50.24 -20.13 66.72
C VAL A 2 48.76 -19.90 66.42
N PHE A 3 47.95 -19.76 67.47
CA PHE A 3 46.55 -19.31 67.39
C PHE A 3 46.53 -17.78 67.43
N VAL A 4 45.79 -17.15 66.52
CA VAL A 4 45.22 -15.80 66.74
C VAL A 4 43.78 -15.81 66.24
N ILE A 5 42.87 -15.60 67.20
CA ILE A 5 41.42 -15.54 67.04
C ILE A 5 41.07 -14.09 66.68
N GLY A 6 40.50 -13.87 65.49
CA GLY A 6 39.93 -12.59 65.07
C GLY A 6 38.41 -12.68 64.99
N ARG A 7 37.72 -11.93 65.86
CA ARG A 7 36.26 -11.79 65.90
C ARG A 7 35.74 -11.08 64.63
N SER A 8 34.90 -11.75 63.85
CA SER A 8 34.13 -11.12 62.76
C SER A 8 32.77 -10.67 63.29
N VAL A 9 32.57 -9.35 63.34
CA VAL A 9 31.27 -8.72 63.60
C VAL A 9 30.40 -8.92 62.37
N GLY A 10 29.27 -9.62 62.53
CA GLY A 10 28.28 -9.80 61.47
C GLY A 10 27.50 -8.50 61.25
N VAL A 11 27.71 -7.87 60.08
CA VAL A 11 26.80 -6.84 59.56
C VAL A 11 25.70 -7.56 58.79
N VAL A 12 24.50 -7.62 59.38
CA VAL A 12 23.29 -8.05 58.67
C VAL A 12 22.89 -6.91 57.74
N VAL A 13 23.23 -7.02 56.45
CA VAL A 13 22.67 -6.16 55.41
C VAL A 13 21.27 -6.65 55.10
N LEU A 14 20.25 -5.96 55.62
CA LEU A 14 18.88 -6.10 55.13
C LEU A 14 18.86 -5.57 53.68
N ALA A 15 18.91 -6.49 52.72
CA ALA A 15 18.60 -6.19 51.32
C ALA A 15 17.09 -5.91 51.23
N ALA A 16 16.72 -4.63 51.21
CA ALA A 16 15.40 -4.21 50.79
C ALA A 16 15.21 -4.58 49.31
N LEU A 17 14.52 -5.70 49.06
CA LEU A 17 13.98 -6.03 47.74
C LEU A 17 12.89 -5.02 47.41
N ALA A 18 13.29 -3.83 46.98
CA ALA A 18 12.42 -2.95 46.22
C ALA A 18 12.11 -3.68 44.91
N GLY A 19 10.93 -4.30 44.84
CA GLY A 19 10.41 -4.85 43.60
C GLY A 19 10.36 -3.72 42.57
N ALA A 20 11.29 -3.75 41.62
CA ALA A 20 11.18 -2.94 40.43
C ALA A 20 9.89 -3.37 39.72
N CYS A 21 8.84 -2.57 39.85
CA CYS A 21 7.71 -2.64 38.93
C CYS A 21 8.31 -2.60 37.53
N PRO A 22 8.05 -3.59 36.64
CA PRO A 22 8.57 -3.51 35.29
C PRO A 22 8.03 -2.21 34.70
N ALA A 23 8.93 -1.30 34.35
CA ALA A 23 8.56 -0.10 33.61
C ALA A 23 7.76 -0.57 32.40
N GLY A 24 6.48 -0.20 32.33
CA GLY A 24 5.62 -0.59 31.23
C GLY A 24 6.31 -0.18 29.92
N ALA A 25 6.36 -1.09 28.95
CA ALA A 25 6.95 -0.79 27.65
C ALA A 25 6.32 0.49 27.08
N ALA A 26 7.13 1.42 26.60
CA ALA A 26 6.65 2.68 26.05
C ALA A 26 5.66 2.43 24.90
N ASP A 27 4.52 3.14 24.93
CA ASP A 27 3.42 2.97 23.99
C ASP A 27 3.39 4.11 22.96
N PHE A 28 4.44 4.22 22.14
CA PHE A 28 4.58 5.27 21.12
C PHE A 28 3.39 5.34 20.14
N ALA A 29 2.75 4.20 19.87
CA ALA A 29 1.54 4.10 19.06
C ALA A 29 0.35 4.87 19.64
N SER A 30 0.35 5.24 20.93
CA SER A 30 -0.69 6.09 21.51
C SER A 30 -0.63 7.55 21.06
N TYR A 31 0.52 8.00 20.51
CA TYR A 31 0.66 9.35 19.97
C TYR A 31 0.18 9.46 18.51
N VAL A 32 -0.01 8.35 17.82
CA VAL A 32 -0.37 8.35 16.40
C VAL A 32 -1.86 8.63 16.25
N ASN A 33 -2.18 9.58 15.36
CA ASN A 33 -3.53 9.78 14.83
C ASN A 33 -3.58 9.37 13.35
N PRO A 34 -4.13 8.19 13.00
CA PRO A 34 -4.23 7.76 11.60
C PRO A 34 -5.13 8.65 10.71
N PHE A 35 -5.98 9.50 11.29
CA PHE A 35 -6.78 10.46 10.53
C PHE A 35 -5.97 11.68 10.05
N ASN A 36 -4.73 11.86 10.50
CA ASN A 36 -3.91 12.96 10.02
C ASN A 36 -3.67 12.82 8.51
N GLY A 37 -4.05 13.85 7.74
CA GLY A 37 -3.97 13.85 6.29
C GLY A 37 -5.22 13.34 5.56
N THR A 38 -6.28 12.96 6.27
CA THR A 38 -7.53 12.49 5.63
C THR A 38 -8.52 13.61 5.28
N GLN A 39 -8.36 14.79 5.88
CA GLN A 39 -9.19 15.98 5.64
C GLN A 39 -8.41 17.00 4.81
N ALA A 40 -9.06 17.64 3.85
CA ALA A 40 -8.48 18.74 3.08
C ALA A 40 -8.55 20.08 3.85
N GLY A 41 -7.73 21.06 3.46
CA GLY A 41 -7.89 22.44 3.94
C GLY A 41 -7.10 22.83 5.19
N ALA A 42 -6.14 22.00 5.64
CA ALA A 42 -5.14 22.46 6.59
C ALA A 42 -4.25 23.54 5.95
N PRO A 43 -3.81 24.58 6.71
CA PRO A 43 -2.85 25.57 6.21
C PRO A 43 -1.62 24.86 5.64
N ASP A 44 -1.33 25.12 4.36
CA ASP A 44 -0.11 24.63 3.73
C ASP A 44 1.08 25.56 4.05
N PHE A 45 2.29 25.11 3.74
CA PHE A 45 3.49 25.94 3.82
C PHE A 45 3.74 26.74 2.52
N GLY A 46 2.68 27.07 1.78
CA GLY A 46 2.77 27.76 0.48
C GLY A 46 3.17 26.84 -0.69
N THR A 47 3.01 25.52 -0.56
CA THR A 47 3.43 24.51 -1.56
C THR A 47 2.27 23.74 -2.19
N GLY A 48 1.01 24.16 -2.00
CA GLY A 48 -0.17 23.53 -2.60
C GLY A 48 -0.98 22.73 -1.58
N GLY A 49 -2.08 23.33 -1.11
CA GLY A 49 -3.00 22.77 -0.14
C GLY A 49 -3.97 21.76 -0.73
N GLY A 50 -3.81 20.50 -0.33
CA GLY A 50 -4.79 19.41 -0.49
C GLY A 50 -4.83 18.57 0.79
N ALA A 51 -5.73 17.59 0.88
CA ALA A 51 -5.59 16.55 1.89
C ALA A 51 -4.23 15.86 1.74
N GLY A 52 -3.66 15.32 2.82
CA GLY A 52 -2.42 14.53 2.74
C GLY A 52 -2.58 13.22 1.94
N ASN A 53 -3.78 12.95 1.44
CA ASN A 53 -4.20 11.75 0.73
C ASN A 53 -3.95 10.45 1.49
N THR A 54 -4.00 10.51 2.82
CA THR A 54 -3.79 9.35 3.70
C THR A 54 -5.09 8.59 3.93
N ASN A 55 -5.01 7.49 4.68
CA ASN A 55 -6.17 6.69 5.06
C ASN A 55 -6.04 6.18 6.52
N PRO A 56 -7.16 5.98 7.23
CA PRO A 56 -7.15 5.52 8.63
C PRO A 56 -7.16 4.00 8.79
N GLY A 57 -7.03 3.25 7.68
CA GLY A 57 -7.12 1.79 7.67
C GLY A 57 -5.96 1.12 8.43
N PRO A 58 -6.20 -0.03 9.08
CA PRO A 58 -5.17 -0.76 9.78
C PRO A 58 -4.18 -1.40 8.80
N THR A 59 -2.90 -1.26 9.13
CA THR A 59 -1.79 -2.03 8.55
C THR A 59 -0.73 -2.28 9.63
N VAL A 60 0.30 -3.05 9.31
CA VAL A 60 1.55 -3.16 10.07
C VAL A 60 2.66 -2.40 9.34
N PRO A 61 3.79 -2.05 9.99
CA PRO A 61 4.89 -1.38 9.29
C PRO A 61 5.28 -2.12 8.00
N LEU A 62 5.24 -1.41 6.87
CA LEU A 62 5.57 -1.92 5.53
C LEU A 62 4.74 -3.16 5.10
N GLY A 63 3.50 -3.25 5.58
CA GLY A 63 2.59 -4.38 5.32
C GLY A 63 1.96 -4.36 3.93
N MET A 64 1.81 -5.54 3.33
CA MET A 64 1.10 -5.78 2.07
C MET A 64 -0.41 -5.50 2.22
N ALA A 65 -1.02 -6.06 3.27
CA ALA A 65 -2.45 -5.95 3.53
C ALA A 65 -2.81 -4.61 4.17
N GLN A 66 -3.80 -3.93 3.60
CA GLN A 66 -4.28 -2.63 4.06
C GLN A 66 -5.80 -2.67 4.04
N TRP A 67 -6.41 -3.42 4.98
CA TRP A 67 -7.86 -3.61 5.00
C TRP A 67 -8.57 -2.52 5.81
N GLY A 68 -9.21 -1.57 5.15
CA GLY A 68 -9.72 -0.35 5.77
C GLY A 68 -10.85 0.29 4.97
N PRO A 69 -11.39 1.43 5.45
CA PRO A 69 -12.58 2.05 4.87
C PRO A 69 -12.26 2.77 3.55
N ASP A 70 -13.20 2.66 2.61
CA ASP A 70 -13.32 3.57 1.47
C ASP A 70 -14.60 4.40 1.64
N THR A 71 -14.51 5.72 1.53
CA THR A 71 -15.67 6.62 1.59
C THR A 71 -16.20 6.93 0.20
N SER A 72 -17.42 7.48 0.12
CA SER A 72 -17.99 8.00 -1.12
C SER A 72 -18.48 9.44 -0.90
N PRO A 73 -18.12 10.40 -1.78
CA PRO A 73 -17.43 10.22 -3.08
C PRO A 73 -15.88 10.21 -3.03
N ALA A 74 -15.25 10.43 -1.87
CA ALA A 74 -13.80 10.54 -1.68
C ALA A 74 -13.13 11.64 -2.53
N SER A 75 -13.88 12.65 -2.99
CA SER A 75 -13.42 13.62 -3.99
C SER A 75 -12.33 14.58 -3.49
N THR A 76 -12.24 14.81 -2.17
CA THR A 76 -11.21 15.68 -1.57
C THR A 76 -9.99 14.90 -1.06
N ASN A 77 -10.04 13.57 -1.11
CA ASN A 77 -8.94 12.65 -0.78
C ASN A 77 -8.96 11.43 -1.72
N VAL A 78 -8.73 11.70 -3.01
CA VAL A 78 -8.87 10.69 -4.06
C VAL A 78 -7.83 9.59 -3.91
N GLY A 79 -6.61 9.93 -3.47
CA GLY A 79 -5.48 9.00 -3.38
C GLY A 79 -5.51 8.06 -2.19
N GLY A 80 -6.04 8.49 -1.05
CA GLY A 80 -6.22 7.65 0.14
C GLY A 80 -7.52 6.85 0.11
N GLY A 81 -8.52 7.28 -0.65
CA GLY A 81 -9.82 6.59 -0.79
C GLY A 81 -10.77 6.83 0.38
N TYR A 82 -10.37 7.66 1.34
CA TYR A 82 -11.13 8.06 2.51
C TYR A 82 -11.02 9.57 2.68
N ALA A 83 -12.10 10.31 2.44
CA ALA A 83 -12.19 11.73 2.74
C ALA A 83 -12.91 11.93 4.06
N TYR A 84 -12.29 12.66 4.99
CA TYR A 84 -12.83 12.85 6.33
C TYR A 84 -14.24 13.44 6.30
N ASP A 85 -14.52 14.43 5.45
CA ASP A 85 -15.83 15.10 5.41
C ASP A 85 -16.93 14.25 4.73
N ASP A 86 -16.61 13.08 4.17
CA ASP A 86 -17.60 12.18 3.61
C ASP A 86 -18.43 11.52 4.72
N THR A 87 -19.68 11.18 4.38
CA THR A 87 -20.64 10.64 5.36
C THR A 87 -21.11 9.22 5.05
N LYS A 88 -20.60 8.61 3.96
CA LYS A 88 -20.97 7.25 3.54
C LYS A 88 -19.73 6.39 3.34
N ILE A 89 -19.84 5.11 3.70
CA ILE A 89 -18.83 4.08 3.42
C ILE A 89 -19.28 3.27 2.21
N ARG A 90 -18.42 3.19 1.18
CA ARG A 90 -18.67 2.36 -0.01
C ARG A 90 -18.22 0.92 0.15
N GLY A 91 -17.34 0.67 1.11
CA GLY A 91 -16.86 -0.66 1.48
C GLY A 91 -15.54 -0.61 2.21
N PHE A 92 -14.99 -1.79 2.48
CA PHE A 92 -13.69 -1.99 3.11
C PHE A 92 -12.79 -2.79 2.18
N SER A 93 -11.92 -2.12 1.43
CA SER A 93 -10.97 -2.73 0.48
C SER A 93 -9.74 -3.30 1.18
N VAL A 94 -9.14 -4.36 0.64
CA VAL A 94 -8.00 -5.06 1.27
C VAL A 94 -6.64 -4.48 0.91
N ARG A 95 -6.61 -3.55 -0.05
CA ARG A 95 -5.40 -2.96 -0.63
C ARG A 95 -5.66 -1.51 -1.07
N ARG A 96 -4.78 -0.58 -0.69
CA ARG A 96 -4.82 0.85 -1.05
C ARG A 96 -3.43 1.47 -0.94
N LEU A 97 -3.12 2.54 -1.67
CA LEU A 97 -1.97 3.43 -1.39
C LEU A 97 -2.32 4.51 -0.35
N SER A 98 -1.27 5.14 0.20
CA SER A 98 -1.39 6.33 1.05
C SER A 98 -0.50 7.44 0.50
N GLY A 99 -1.05 8.65 0.37
CA GLY A 99 -0.32 9.85 -0.06
C GLY A 99 -0.24 10.05 -1.57
N ALA A 100 -0.78 9.14 -2.38
CA ALA A 100 -0.80 9.29 -3.84
C ALA A 100 -1.67 10.48 -4.27
N GLY A 101 -1.31 11.15 -5.38
CA GLY A 101 -2.08 12.29 -5.91
C GLY A 101 -3.33 11.92 -6.73
N CYS A 102 -3.51 10.64 -7.06
CA CYS A 102 -4.57 10.16 -7.95
C CYS A 102 -5.27 8.92 -7.41
N ALA A 103 -6.43 8.58 -7.99
CA ALA A 103 -7.11 7.32 -7.73
C ALA A 103 -6.18 6.13 -8.05
N ASN A 104 -6.26 5.09 -7.21
CA ASN A 104 -5.42 3.89 -7.27
C ASN A 104 -6.11 2.77 -6.49
N GLU A 105 -5.81 1.49 -6.79
CA GLU A 105 -6.15 0.35 -5.93
C GLU A 105 -7.59 0.40 -5.33
N GLY A 106 -7.78 0.17 -4.03
CA GLY A 106 -9.11 0.07 -3.41
C GLY A 106 -9.76 -1.29 -3.69
N ASP A 107 -8.93 -2.33 -3.79
CA ASP A 107 -9.31 -3.60 -4.38
C ASP A 107 -10.15 -4.46 -3.44
N VAL A 108 -11.10 -5.18 -4.05
CA VAL A 108 -11.93 -6.21 -3.40
C VAL A 108 -12.66 -5.68 -2.14
N PRO A 109 -13.51 -4.64 -2.26
CA PRO A 109 -14.21 -4.11 -1.10
C PRO A 109 -15.28 -5.05 -0.55
N PHE A 110 -15.27 -5.18 0.77
CA PHE A 110 -16.27 -5.89 1.58
C PHE A 110 -17.26 -4.88 2.15
N LEU A 111 -18.56 -5.16 2.12
CA LEU A 111 -19.58 -4.28 2.71
C LEU A 111 -20.59 -5.10 3.53
N PRO A 112 -20.61 -5.00 4.87
CA PRO A 112 -21.68 -5.59 5.67
C PRO A 112 -22.96 -4.77 5.56
N THR A 113 -24.09 -5.44 5.37
CA THR A 113 -25.40 -4.80 5.20
C THR A 113 -26.50 -5.58 5.91
N THR A 114 -27.51 -4.84 6.38
CA THR A 114 -28.75 -5.39 6.94
C THR A 114 -29.85 -5.54 5.89
N SER A 115 -29.55 -5.22 4.63
CA SER A 115 -30.46 -5.44 3.51
C SER A 115 -30.44 -6.89 3.03
N ARG A 116 -31.61 -7.41 2.63
CA ARG A 116 -31.70 -8.68 1.88
C ARG A 116 -31.33 -8.43 0.42
N VAL A 117 -30.45 -9.26 -0.13
CA VAL A 117 -30.01 -9.15 -1.53
C VAL A 117 -31.01 -9.86 -2.43
N THR A 118 -31.86 -9.09 -3.10
CA THR A 118 -32.90 -9.60 -4.01
C THR A 118 -32.64 -9.30 -5.49
N GLY A 119 -31.65 -8.45 -5.77
CA GLY A 119 -31.15 -8.14 -7.12
C GLY A 119 -29.68 -7.80 -7.08
N SER A 120 -29.09 -7.51 -8.25
CA SER A 120 -27.67 -7.12 -8.31
C SER A 120 -27.41 -5.86 -7.47
N PRO A 121 -26.36 -5.85 -6.62
CA PRO A 121 -26.05 -4.74 -5.72
C PRO A 121 -25.30 -3.60 -6.40
N VAL A 122 -25.05 -3.66 -7.72
CA VAL A 122 -24.28 -2.65 -8.48
C VAL A 122 -25.10 -2.08 -9.63
N ASP A 123 -24.89 -0.79 -9.94
CA ASP A 123 -25.45 -0.12 -11.12
C ASP A 123 -24.55 -0.31 -12.34
N PRO A 124 -25.05 -0.29 -13.59
CA PRO A 124 -24.22 -0.44 -14.79
C PRO A 124 -22.98 0.47 -14.79
N LEU A 125 -21.82 -0.09 -15.09
CA LEU A 125 -20.53 0.64 -15.17
C LEU A 125 -20.08 1.31 -13.86
N SER A 126 -20.69 0.97 -12.72
CA SER A 126 -20.23 1.43 -11.41
C SER A 126 -19.14 0.52 -10.84
N THR A 127 -18.16 1.14 -10.18
CA THR A 127 -17.14 0.48 -9.35
C THR A 127 -17.59 0.32 -7.90
N GLU A 128 -18.71 0.94 -7.53
CA GLU A 128 -19.27 0.94 -6.18
C GLU A 128 -20.56 0.11 -6.12
N PHE A 129 -20.99 -0.21 -4.91
CA PHE A 129 -22.36 -0.68 -4.70
C PHE A 129 -23.36 0.45 -4.91
N LYS A 130 -24.63 0.10 -5.15
CA LYS A 130 -25.74 1.05 -5.23
C LYS A 130 -25.76 1.97 -4.01
N ASP A 131 -26.05 3.25 -4.24
CA ASP A 131 -26.10 4.26 -3.17
C ASP A 131 -27.03 3.86 -1.99
N SER A 132 -28.13 3.16 -2.29
CA SER A 132 -29.08 2.65 -1.30
C SER A 132 -28.53 1.55 -0.38
N LEU A 133 -27.39 0.95 -0.72
CA LEU A 133 -26.69 -0.02 0.11
C LEU A 133 -25.57 0.60 0.94
N LEU A 134 -25.15 1.84 0.63
CA LEU A 134 -24.03 2.49 1.29
C LEU A 134 -24.47 3.05 2.65
N PRO A 135 -24.01 2.48 3.77
CA PRO A 135 -24.37 3.00 5.08
C PRO A 135 -23.72 4.36 5.32
N SER A 136 -24.44 5.22 6.02
CA SER A 136 -23.85 6.41 6.61
C SER A 136 -22.90 6.05 7.76
N PHE A 137 -22.06 6.99 8.19
CA PHE A 137 -21.27 6.88 9.42
C PHE A 137 -21.04 8.28 10.03
N SER A 138 -20.46 8.34 11.23
CA SER A 138 -20.02 9.60 11.83
C SER A 138 -18.74 9.40 12.63
N HIS A 139 -17.87 10.42 12.68
CA HIS A 139 -16.63 10.35 13.47
C HIS A 139 -16.86 10.22 14.98
N ALA A 140 -18.06 10.52 15.47
CA ALA A 140 -18.42 10.31 16.88
C ALA A 140 -18.46 8.81 17.25
N ASP A 141 -18.68 7.93 16.27
CA ASP A 141 -18.69 6.47 16.43
C ASP A 141 -17.61 5.80 15.55
N GLU A 142 -16.48 6.49 15.39
CA GLU A 142 -15.34 6.03 14.60
C GLU A 142 -14.04 6.16 15.42
N ALA A 143 -13.16 5.17 15.29
CA ALA A 143 -11.86 5.20 15.94
C ALA A 143 -10.80 4.48 15.10
N ALA A 144 -9.61 5.07 15.04
CA ALA A 144 -8.44 4.49 14.38
C ALA A 144 -7.22 4.56 15.29
N ALA A 145 -6.37 3.53 15.23
CA ALA A 145 -5.07 3.49 15.88
C ALA A 145 -4.12 2.61 15.05
N PRO A 146 -2.80 2.69 15.23
CA PRO A 146 -1.87 1.83 14.50
C PRO A 146 -2.23 0.34 14.63
N GLY A 147 -2.64 -0.27 13.51
CA GLY A 147 -3.06 -1.66 13.44
C GLY A 147 -4.54 -1.96 13.77
N SER A 148 -5.39 -0.95 14.00
CA SER A 148 -6.84 -1.16 14.20
C SER A 148 -7.71 -0.01 13.72
N TYR A 149 -8.88 -0.35 13.19
CA TYR A 149 -9.95 0.60 12.85
C TYR A 149 -11.30 0.08 13.33
N ARG A 150 -12.19 0.97 13.78
CA ARG A 150 -13.57 0.68 14.16
C ARG A 150 -14.49 1.77 13.64
N VAL A 151 -15.66 1.39 13.13
CA VAL A 151 -16.74 2.32 12.78
C VAL A 151 -18.11 1.71 13.04
N GLY A 152 -19.02 2.50 13.60
CA GLY A 152 -20.45 2.20 13.59
C GLY A 152 -21.10 2.71 12.31
N LEU A 153 -21.80 1.80 11.63
CA LEU A 153 -22.49 2.08 10.36
C LEU A 153 -23.95 2.43 10.61
N GLY A 154 -24.51 3.33 9.82
CA GLY A 154 -25.89 3.81 9.91
C GLY A 154 -26.95 2.74 9.66
N ASN A 155 -26.55 1.57 9.17
CA ASN A 155 -27.38 0.37 9.08
C ASN A 155 -27.39 -0.48 10.36
N GLY A 156 -26.73 -0.02 11.44
CA GLY A 156 -26.66 -0.64 12.75
C GLY A 156 -25.52 -1.64 12.93
N VAL A 157 -24.68 -1.88 11.92
CA VAL A 157 -23.54 -2.79 12.01
C VAL A 157 -22.32 -2.08 12.60
N GLU A 158 -21.64 -2.71 13.56
CA GLU A 158 -20.29 -2.29 13.96
C GLU A 158 -19.26 -3.07 13.14
N ALA A 159 -18.34 -2.36 12.49
CA ALA A 159 -17.21 -2.95 11.78
C ALA A 159 -15.90 -2.66 12.53
N GLN A 160 -15.15 -3.72 12.84
CA GLN A 160 -13.81 -3.63 13.41
C GLN A 160 -12.81 -4.35 12.51
N LEU A 161 -11.67 -3.73 12.23
CA LEU A 161 -10.64 -4.23 11.33
C LEU A 161 -9.26 -4.24 12.01
N THR A 162 -8.45 -5.23 11.69
CA THR A 162 -7.02 -5.30 12.04
C THR A 162 -6.24 -6.02 10.94
N ALA A 163 -4.91 -5.95 10.99
CA ALA A 163 -4.04 -6.46 9.93
C ALA A 163 -2.80 -7.16 10.48
N THR A 164 -2.30 -8.07 9.66
CA THR A 164 -0.97 -8.68 9.70
C THR A 164 -0.19 -8.18 8.48
N THR A 165 0.92 -8.82 8.10
CA THR A 165 1.70 -8.37 6.94
C THR A 165 0.92 -8.62 5.64
N ARG A 166 0.27 -9.78 5.50
CA ARG A 166 -0.37 -10.24 4.25
C ARG A 166 -1.84 -10.65 4.40
N ALA A 167 -2.36 -10.57 5.61
CA ALA A 167 -3.77 -10.86 5.89
C ALA A 167 -4.42 -9.79 6.77
N GLY A 168 -5.74 -9.67 6.69
CA GLY A 168 -6.56 -8.86 7.57
C GLY A 168 -7.64 -9.68 8.27
N ILE A 169 -8.12 -9.17 9.40
CA ILE A 169 -9.27 -9.76 10.12
C ILE A 169 -10.31 -8.67 10.32
N GLY A 170 -11.53 -8.95 9.88
CA GLY A 170 -12.70 -8.13 10.07
C GLY A 170 -13.69 -8.79 11.01
N ARG A 171 -14.28 -8.01 11.90
CA ARG A 171 -15.36 -8.42 12.80
C ARG A 171 -16.56 -7.51 12.53
N PHE A 172 -17.65 -8.10 12.07
CA PHE A 172 -18.91 -7.40 11.79
C PHE A 172 -19.96 -7.84 12.79
N THR A 173 -20.39 -6.93 13.67
CA THR A 173 -21.40 -7.20 14.68
C THR A 173 -22.73 -6.59 14.22
N PHE A 174 -23.69 -7.44 13.86
CA PHE A 174 -24.98 -7.04 13.31
C PHE A 174 -25.98 -6.67 14.43
N PRO A 175 -26.98 -5.81 14.13
CA PRO A 175 -28.07 -5.56 15.06
C PRO A 175 -28.96 -6.80 15.23
N ALA A 176 -29.61 -6.93 16.38
CA ALA A 176 -30.49 -8.06 16.66
C ALA A 176 -31.68 -8.09 15.67
N ALA A 177 -32.16 -9.30 15.36
CA ALA A 177 -33.34 -9.53 14.51
C ALA A 177 -33.29 -8.86 13.11
N SER A 178 -32.09 -8.58 12.61
CA SER A 178 -31.89 -8.00 11.27
C SER A 178 -31.27 -9.04 10.33
N PRO A 179 -31.48 -8.92 9.00
CA PRO A 179 -30.67 -9.67 8.06
C PRO A 179 -29.19 -9.37 8.29
N ALA A 180 -28.34 -10.39 8.17
CA ALA A 180 -26.90 -10.23 8.25
C ALA A 180 -26.28 -10.70 6.95
N THR A 181 -25.86 -9.75 6.11
CA THR A 181 -25.25 -10.04 4.81
C THR A 181 -23.89 -9.36 4.71
N VAL A 182 -22.91 -10.04 4.13
CA VAL A 182 -21.65 -9.44 3.68
C VAL A 182 -21.61 -9.50 2.16
N LEU A 183 -21.44 -8.35 1.52
CA LEU A 183 -21.18 -8.23 0.09
C LEU A 183 -19.68 -8.21 -0.14
N ILE A 184 -19.21 -8.93 -1.16
CA ILE A 184 -17.83 -8.92 -1.62
C ILE A 184 -17.86 -8.50 -3.08
N ASN A 185 -17.52 -7.24 -3.33
CA ASN A 185 -17.30 -6.79 -4.70
C ASN A 185 -15.91 -7.25 -5.09
N ALA A 186 -15.79 -8.46 -5.66
CA ALA A 186 -14.53 -9.02 -6.16
C ALA A 186 -13.85 -8.16 -7.23
N THR A 187 -14.48 -7.03 -7.57
CA THR A 187 -14.26 -6.24 -8.75
C THR A 187 -14.34 -4.75 -8.53
N GLY A 188 -14.51 -4.37 -7.26
CA GLY A 188 -14.36 -3.01 -6.83
C GLY A 188 -12.89 -2.69 -6.79
N SER A 189 -12.57 -1.56 -7.38
CA SER A 189 -11.35 -0.78 -7.20
C SER A 189 -11.76 0.68 -7.40
N ARG A 190 -10.90 1.64 -7.08
CA ARG A 190 -11.16 3.07 -7.33
C ARG A 190 -10.94 3.45 -8.80
N THR A 191 -10.15 2.66 -9.53
CA THR A 191 -9.80 2.93 -10.93
C THR A 191 -10.58 2.08 -11.93
N GLY A 192 -11.28 1.03 -11.47
CA GLY A 192 -11.97 0.02 -12.29
C GLY A 192 -11.11 -1.22 -12.52
N ASN A 193 -11.74 -2.35 -12.87
CA ASN A 193 -11.06 -3.64 -13.08
C ASN A 193 -11.36 -4.22 -14.46
N SER A 194 -10.33 -4.74 -15.13
CA SER A 194 -10.41 -5.27 -16.49
C SER A 194 -10.84 -6.74 -16.57
N ALA A 195 -10.47 -7.59 -15.60
CA ALA A 195 -10.84 -9.01 -15.55
C ALA A 195 -10.83 -9.56 -14.12
N ARG A 196 -11.59 -10.64 -13.87
CA ARG A 196 -11.75 -11.24 -12.53
C ARG A 196 -12.57 -12.52 -12.50
N SER A 197 -12.48 -13.17 -11.34
CA SER A 197 -13.40 -14.22 -10.91
C SER A 197 -13.60 -14.19 -9.40
N VAL A 198 -14.74 -14.72 -8.96
CA VAL A 198 -15.03 -15.05 -7.57
C VAL A 198 -15.55 -16.49 -7.50
N GLN A 199 -15.13 -17.21 -6.47
CA GLN A 199 -15.55 -18.58 -6.18
C GLN A 199 -15.92 -18.68 -4.70
N ILE A 200 -17.11 -19.22 -4.42
CA ILE A 200 -17.63 -19.53 -3.09
C ILE A 200 -17.46 -21.04 -2.87
N ASP A 201 -16.92 -21.41 -1.73
CA ASP A 201 -16.96 -22.76 -1.17
C ASP A 201 -17.81 -22.72 0.13
N PRO A 202 -19.10 -23.09 0.06
CA PRO A 202 -19.97 -23.10 1.22
C PRO A 202 -19.59 -24.12 2.28
N THR A 203 -18.83 -25.17 1.94
CA THR A 203 -18.43 -26.21 2.89
C THR A 203 -17.23 -25.74 3.71
N ALA A 204 -16.29 -25.05 3.07
CA ALA A 204 -15.12 -24.47 3.73
C ALA A 204 -15.39 -23.09 4.37
N HIS A 205 -16.60 -22.54 4.20
CA HIS A 205 -16.94 -21.15 4.54
C HIS A 205 -15.97 -20.14 3.92
N GLU A 206 -15.56 -20.39 2.68
CA GLU A 206 -14.50 -19.65 2.02
C GLU A 206 -14.99 -18.97 0.74
N VAL A 207 -14.52 -17.75 0.48
CA VAL A 207 -14.62 -17.09 -0.81
C VAL A 207 -13.23 -16.75 -1.31
N THR A 208 -12.94 -17.10 -2.55
CA THR A 208 -11.66 -16.80 -3.21
C THR A 208 -11.90 -16.06 -4.51
N GLY A 209 -10.87 -15.40 -5.02
CA GLY A 209 -10.97 -14.73 -6.31
C GLY A 209 -9.71 -14.03 -6.73
N VAL A 210 -9.81 -13.35 -7.86
CA VAL A 210 -8.76 -12.53 -8.45
C VAL A 210 -9.37 -11.27 -9.05
N ALA A 211 -8.68 -10.15 -8.89
CA ALA A 211 -8.97 -8.90 -9.59
C ALA A 211 -7.74 -8.44 -10.37
N THR A 212 -7.91 -8.14 -11.66
CA THR A 212 -6.93 -7.38 -12.45
C THR A 212 -7.24 -5.89 -12.31
N SER A 213 -6.40 -5.20 -11.55
CA SER A 213 -6.49 -3.77 -11.21
C SER A 213 -5.27 -3.03 -11.79
N GLY A 214 -5.16 -1.73 -11.53
CA GLY A 214 -4.11 -0.90 -12.11
C GLY A 214 -4.58 0.52 -12.38
N ALA A 215 -4.12 1.10 -13.48
CA ALA A 215 -4.48 2.45 -13.90
C ALA A 215 -4.20 3.52 -12.86
N LEU A 216 -3.04 3.42 -12.19
CA LEU A 216 -2.58 4.48 -11.31
C LEU A 216 -2.47 5.76 -12.12
N CYS A 217 -3.12 6.82 -11.64
CA CYS A 217 -3.19 8.06 -12.40
C CYS A 217 -3.55 7.76 -13.86
N ILE A 218 -4.50 6.86 -14.13
CA ILE A 218 -4.99 6.51 -15.49
C ILE A 218 -3.92 6.03 -16.51
N LEU A 219 -2.72 5.65 -16.05
CA LEU A 219 -1.62 5.12 -16.87
C LEU A 219 -1.77 3.61 -17.12
N PRO A 220 -1.10 3.00 -18.12
CA PRO A 220 -1.42 1.64 -18.57
C PRO A 220 -0.94 0.51 -17.65
N ASN A 221 -0.45 0.82 -16.44
CA ASN A 221 0.04 -0.17 -15.50
C ASN A 221 -1.10 -1.09 -15.04
N ALA A 222 -0.80 -2.38 -14.87
CA ALA A 222 -1.77 -3.37 -14.43
C ALA A 222 -1.10 -4.44 -13.55
N TYR A 223 -1.88 -4.98 -12.61
CA TYR A 223 -1.45 -6.06 -11.74
C TYR A 223 -2.65 -6.94 -11.35
N ARG A 224 -2.36 -8.11 -10.79
CA ARG A 224 -3.39 -9.05 -10.30
C ARG A 224 -3.27 -9.20 -8.79
N VAL A 225 -4.37 -8.99 -8.09
CA VAL A 225 -4.50 -9.29 -6.66
C VAL A 225 -5.44 -10.48 -6.46
N TYR A 226 -4.95 -11.50 -5.77
CA TYR A 226 -5.69 -12.70 -5.42
C TYR A 226 -6.06 -12.65 -3.94
N PHE A 227 -7.23 -13.16 -3.59
CA PHE A 227 -7.68 -13.20 -2.19
C PHE A 227 -8.26 -14.55 -1.80
N ALA A 228 -8.19 -14.86 -0.51
CA ALA A 228 -8.90 -15.94 0.14
C ALA A 228 -9.51 -15.44 1.46
N ALA A 229 -10.83 -15.48 1.56
CA ALA A 229 -11.62 -14.97 2.67
C ALA A 229 -12.35 -16.12 3.38
N ARG A 230 -12.01 -16.41 4.64
CA ARG A 230 -12.65 -17.46 5.46
C ARG A 230 -13.52 -16.85 6.54
N PHE A 231 -14.76 -17.31 6.62
CA PHE A 231 -15.76 -16.83 7.56
C PHE A 231 -15.88 -17.75 8.78
N SER A 232 -16.11 -17.16 9.94
CA SER A 232 -16.24 -17.91 11.21
C SER A 232 -17.54 -18.69 11.34
N ARG A 233 -18.46 -18.59 10.37
CA ARG A 233 -19.81 -19.15 10.42
C ARG A 233 -20.22 -19.74 9.07
N PRO A 234 -21.07 -20.78 9.07
CA PRO A 234 -21.70 -21.27 7.86
C PRO A 234 -22.58 -20.20 7.20
N PHE A 235 -22.68 -20.28 5.88
CA PHE A 235 -23.57 -19.40 5.11
C PHE A 235 -25.01 -19.89 5.23
N ALA A 236 -25.91 -19.05 5.74
CA ALA A 236 -27.35 -19.31 5.75
C ALA A 236 -27.96 -19.17 4.34
N GLY A 237 -27.27 -18.45 3.46
CA GLY A 237 -27.60 -18.31 2.04
C GLY A 237 -26.49 -17.56 1.34
N TYR A 238 -26.29 -17.84 0.06
CA TYR A 238 -25.19 -17.26 -0.72
C TYR A 238 -25.58 -17.16 -2.19
N GLY A 239 -24.78 -16.42 -2.95
CA GLY A 239 -24.87 -16.38 -4.39
C GLY A 239 -23.90 -15.38 -4.98
N THR A 240 -23.88 -15.30 -6.29
CA THR A 240 -23.01 -14.37 -7.03
C THR A 240 -23.82 -13.41 -7.88
N TRP A 241 -23.18 -12.32 -8.29
CA TRP A 241 -23.71 -11.47 -9.36
C TRP A 241 -22.68 -11.34 -10.48
N THR A 242 -23.20 -11.17 -11.69
CA THR A 242 -22.46 -10.70 -12.86
C THR A 242 -23.27 -9.58 -13.49
N ARG A 243 -22.68 -8.38 -13.55
CA ARG A 243 -23.36 -7.15 -13.95
C ARG A 243 -24.67 -6.99 -13.18
N GLN A 244 -25.77 -6.73 -13.87
CA GLN A 244 -27.08 -6.48 -13.27
C GLN A 244 -27.84 -7.79 -12.96
N SER A 245 -27.23 -8.96 -13.20
CA SER A 245 -27.83 -10.27 -12.91
C SER A 245 -27.35 -10.83 -11.58
N LEU A 246 -28.29 -11.28 -10.75
CA LEU A 246 -28.04 -11.96 -9.49
C LEU A 246 -28.41 -13.44 -9.62
N ALA A 247 -27.50 -14.34 -9.27
CA ALA A 247 -27.71 -15.78 -9.25
C ALA A 247 -27.63 -16.30 -7.81
N ARG A 248 -28.78 -16.68 -7.23
CA ARG A 248 -28.83 -17.33 -5.92
C ARG A 248 -28.23 -18.73 -5.99
N GLU A 249 -27.55 -19.13 -4.92
CA GLU A 249 -26.86 -20.43 -4.80
C GLU A 249 -25.78 -20.70 -5.85
N SER A 250 -25.50 -19.73 -6.73
CA SER A 250 -24.34 -19.79 -7.60
C SER A 250 -23.08 -19.67 -6.76
N THR A 251 -22.10 -20.52 -7.06
CA THR A 251 -20.80 -20.53 -6.38
C THR A 251 -19.73 -19.82 -7.16
N SER A 252 -20.00 -19.34 -8.38
CA SER A 252 -18.99 -18.65 -9.17
C SER A 252 -19.57 -17.50 -9.99
N ALA A 253 -18.74 -16.51 -10.25
CA ALA A 253 -19.01 -15.46 -11.21
C ALA A 253 -17.70 -14.92 -11.77
N GLN A 254 -17.76 -14.46 -13.01
CA GLN A 254 -16.64 -13.81 -13.70
C GLN A 254 -17.20 -12.72 -14.62
N ASP A 255 -16.37 -11.73 -14.88
CA ASP A 255 -16.64 -10.73 -15.90
C ASP A 255 -15.33 -10.09 -16.38
N SER A 256 -15.36 -9.51 -17.58
CA SER A 256 -14.24 -8.78 -18.18
C SER A 256 -14.74 -7.54 -18.90
N ALA A 257 -13.97 -6.46 -18.84
CA ALA A 257 -14.22 -5.21 -19.54
C ALA A 257 -13.14 -5.00 -20.60
N THR A 258 -13.55 -4.48 -21.75
CA THR A 258 -12.63 -4.12 -22.84
C THR A 258 -12.13 -2.69 -22.64
N GLY A 259 -10.81 -2.50 -22.78
CA GLY A 259 -10.13 -1.22 -22.62
C GLY A 259 -9.53 -1.03 -21.22
N PRO A 260 -8.54 -0.13 -21.07
CA PRO A 260 -7.93 0.15 -19.78
C PRO A 260 -8.98 0.76 -18.83
N PRO A 261 -9.01 0.34 -17.56
CA PRO A 261 -9.93 0.91 -16.59
C PRO A 261 -9.63 2.41 -16.44
N PHE A 262 -10.62 3.24 -16.75
CA PHE A 262 -10.54 4.70 -16.67
C PHE A 262 -11.71 5.20 -15.81
N VAL A 263 -11.62 4.95 -14.51
CA VAL A 263 -12.62 5.41 -13.54
C VAL A 263 -11.96 6.39 -12.60
N GLN A 264 -12.53 7.59 -12.50
CA GLN A 264 -12.07 8.62 -11.57
C GLN A 264 -13.08 8.88 -10.45
N TYR A 265 -14.39 8.77 -10.74
CA TYR A 265 -15.48 9.11 -9.83
C TYR A 265 -16.54 8.01 -9.76
N GLY A 266 -16.09 6.78 -9.52
CA GLY A 266 -16.99 5.65 -9.29
C GLY A 266 -17.64 5.05 -10.54
N HIS A 267 -17.66 5.75 -11.69
CA HIS A 267 -18.30 5.30 -12.93
C HIS A 267 -17.35 5.27 -14.13
N GLY A 268 -17.43 4.19 -14.93
CA GLY A 268 -16.73 4.04 -16.20
C GLY A 268 -16.60 2.58 -16.63
N PRO A 269 -15.87 2.28 -17.72
CA PRO A 269 -15.63 0.91 -18.17
C PRO A 269 -14.92 0.10 -17.06
N THR A 270 -15.70 -0.71 -16.38
CA THR A 270 -15.26 -1.68 -15.39
C THR A 270 -16.16 -2.88 -15.59
N ALA A 271 -15.59 -4.08 -15.48
CA ALA A 271 -16.48 -5.22 -15.45
C ALA A 271 -17.32 -5.18 -14.14
N GLN A 272 -18.33 -6.05 -13.99
CA GLN A 272 -19.06 -6.18 -12.69
C GLN A 272 -19.28 -7.65 -12.26
N ALA A 273 -18.70 -8.10 -11.13
CA ALA A 273 -18.91 -9.43 -10.56
C ALA A 273 -18.65 -9.47 -9.05
N GLY A 274 -19.26 -10.40 -8.31
CA GLY A 274 -19.00 -10.53 -6.88
C GLY A 274 -19.90 -11.55 -6.19
N ALA A 275 -19.84 -11.59 -4.87
CA ALA A 275 -20.52 -12.57 -4.04
C ALA A 275 -21.28 -11.92 -2.87
N TYR A 276 -22.46 -12.45 -2.52
CA TYR A 276 -23.14 -12.12 -1.28
C TYR A 276 -23.21 -13.37 -0.40
N LEU A 277 -23.05 -13.16 0.91
CA LEU A 277 -23.11 -14.21 1.92
C LEU A 277 -24.03 -13.73 3.04
N SER A 278 -25.05 -14.50 3.36
CA SER A 278 -25.96 -14.23 4.48
C SER A 278 -25.73 -15.21 5.61
N PHE A 279 -25.99 -14.75 6.85
CA PHE A 279 -25.66 -15.48 8.07
C PHE A 279 -26.85 -15.50 9.03
N ASP A 280 -27.01 -16.60 9.75
CA ASP A 280 -27.86 -16.62 10.94
C ASP A 280 -27.10 -15.99 12.12
N THR A 281 -27.64 -14.87 12.62
CA THR A 281 -27.08 -14.06 13.71
C THR A 281 -28.02 -13.98 14.93
N ALA A 282 -29.02 -14.86 15.02
CA ALA A 282 -30.00 -14.85 16.11
C ALA A 282 -29.37 -15.14 17.48
N ALA A 283 -28.46 -16.12 17.55
CA ALA A 283 -27.81 -16.53 18.80
C ALA A 283 -26.48 -15.81 19.08
N GLU A 284 -25.73 -15.48 18.03
CA GLU A 284 -24.46 -14.75 18.12
C GLU A 284 -24.41 -13.77 16.94
N ARG A 285 -24.29 -12.48 17.24
CA ARG A 285 -24.47 -11.39 16.27
C ARG A 285 -23.23 -11.10 15.43
N THR A 286 -22.10 -11.68 15.80
CA THR A 286 -20.81 -11.40 15.20
C THR A 286 -20.47 -12.38 14.08
N VAL A 287 -20.08 -11.84 12.92
CA VAL A 287 -19.47 -12.57 11.82
C VAL A 287 -18.02 -12.10 11.71
N GLU A 288 -17.07 -13.00 11.93
CA GLU A 288 -15.65 -12.72 11.72
C GLU A 288 -15.22 -13.27 10.36
N VAL A 289 -14.40 -12.51 9.65
CA VAL A 289 -13.83 -12.87 8.36
C VAL A 289 -12.33 -12.62 8.40
N ARG A 290 -11.55 -13.60 7.96
CA ARG A 290 -10.11 -13.48 7.77
C ARG A 290 -9.82 -13.47 6.28
N VAL A 291 -9.05 -12.51 5.79
CA VAL A 291 -8.73 -12.38 4.36
C VAL A 291 -7.23 -12.35 4.17
N GLY A 292 -6.68 -13.32 3.45
CA GLY A 292 -5.31 -13.28 2.95
C GLY A 292 -5.27 -12.73 1.53
N ILE A 293 -4.23 -11.99 1.18
CA ILE A 293 -3.97 -11.53 -0.19
C ILE A 293 -2.64 -12.06 -0.72
N SER A 294 -2.50 -12.13 -2.04
CA SER A 294 -1.29 -12.53 -2.76
C SER A 294 -1.29 -11.92 -4.16
N PHE A 295 -0.12 -11.62 -4.70
CA PHE A 295 0.04 -11.23 -6.11
C PHE A 295 0.44 -12.41 -7.01
N VAL A 296 0.63 -13.60 -6.41
CA VAL A 296 1.03 -14.83 -7.13
C VAL A 296 -0.18 -15.71 -7.45
N GLY A 297 -1.09 -15.91 -6.49
CA GLY A 297 -2.27 -16.74 -6.69
C GLY A 297 -3.10 -17.01 -5.43
N VAL A 298 -4.29 -17.60 -5.61
CA VAL A 298 -5.21 -17.96 -4.49
C VAL A 298 -4.54 -18.89 -3.46
N ASN A 299 -3.72 -19.85 -3.91
CA ASN A 299 -3.00 -20.72 -2.97
C ASN A 299 -1.96 -19.95 -2.14
N GLY A 300 -1.35 -18.89 -2.70
CA GLY A 300 -0.51 -17.95 -1.96
C GLY A 300 -1.31 -17.20 -0.90
N ALA A 301 -2.46 -16.64 -1.30
CA ALA A 301 -3.36 -15.96 -0.38
C ALA A 301 -3.80 -16.85 0.79
N ARG A 302 -4.13 -18.13 0.54
CA ARG A 302 -4.43 -19.12 1.59
C ARG A 302 -3.24 -19.39 2.50
N ARG A 303 -2.04 -19.61 1.96
CA ARG A 303 -0.83 -19.82 2.78
C ARG A 303 -0.50 -18.61 3.64
N ASN A 304 -0.62 -17.40 3.09
CA ASN A 304 -0.42 -16.16 3.83
C ASN A 304 -1.42 -16.04 4.99
N LEU A 305 -2.70 -16.31 4.73
CA LEU A 305 -3.76 -16.33 5.74
C LEU A 305 -3.43 -17.31 6.87
N ASP A 306 -3.08 -18.55 6.50
CA ASP A 306 -2.85 -19.63 7.45
C ASP A 306 -1.60 -19.37 8.31
N ALA A 307 -0.50 -18.93 7.70
CA ALA A 307 0.74 -18.63 8.40
C ALA A 307 0.59 -17.46 9.40
N GLU A 308 -0.18 -16.43 9.07
CA GLU A 308 -0.22 -15.20 9.86
C GLU A 308 -1.38 -15.16 10.89
N THR A 309 -2.44 -15.97 10.69
CA THR A 309 -3.67 -15.92 11.52
C THR A 309 -4.07 -17.22 12.21
N ALA A 310 -3.43 -18.37 11.90
CA ALA A 310 -3.82 -19.66 12.51
C ALA A 310 -3.74 -19.63 14.04
N GLY A 311 -4.82 -20.10 14.69
CA GLY A 311 -4.93 -20.15 16.16
C GLY A 311 -5.02 -18.80 16.86
N ARG A 312 -5.15 -17.68 16.11
CA ARG A 312 -5.18 -16.33 16.65
C ARG A 312 -6.54 -15.67 16.41
N GLY A 313 -7.13 -15.16 17.48
CA GLY A 313 -8.33 -14.33 17.42
C GLY A 313 -8.03 -12.87 17.06
N PHE A 314 -9.06 -12.11 16.68
CA PHE A 314 -8.96 -10.69 16.32
C PHE A 314 -8.15 -9.87 17.33
N ASP A 315 -8.46 -9.97 18.63
CA ASP A 315 -7.82 -9.14 19.66
C ASP A 315 -6.32 -9.45 19.82
N ALA A 316 -5.91 -10.72 19.62
CA ALA A 316 -4.51 -11.12 19.65
C ALA A 316 -3.73 -10.60 18.43
N VAL A 317 -4.37 -10.54 17.26
CA VAL A 317 -3.78 -9.95 16.05
C VAL A 317 -3.67 -8.43 16.20
N ARG A 318 -4.74 -7.77 16.66
CA ARG A 318 -4.75 -6.33 16.97
C ARG A 318 -3.65 -5.94 17.95
N ALA A 319 -3.50 -6.68 19.03
CA ALA A 319 -2.43 -6.42 20.02
C ALA A 319 -1.04 -6.56 19.40
N SER A 320 -0.84 -7.55 18.53
CA SER A 320 0.45 -7.75 17.85
C SER A 320 0.75 -6.69 16.81
N ALA A 321 -0.27 -6.19 16.10
CA ALA A 321 -0.13 -5.07 15.18
C ALA A 321 0.31 -3.80 15.94
N ARG A 322 -0.34 -3.48 17.06
CA ARG A 322 0.10 -2.38 17.94
C ARG A 322 1.53 -2.56 18.43
N GLN A 323 1.89 -3.78 18.83
CA GLN A 323 3.25 -4.08 19.28
C GLN A 323 4.29 -3.92 18.17
N ALA A 324 3.97 -4.31 16.94
CA ALA A 324 4.83 -4.09 15.78
C ALA A 324 5.06 -2.60 15.52
N TRP A 325 4.00 -1.78 15.63
CA TRP A 325 4.11 -0.33 15.56
C TRP A 325 4.95 0.26 16.68
N ASN A 326 4.72 -0.13 17.94
CA ASN A 326 5.56 0.34 19.06
C ASN A 326 7.04 0.01 18.86
N ARG A 327 7.37 -1.17 18.35
CA ARG A 327 8.76 -1.55 18.04
C ARG A 327 9.39 -0.70 16.94
N MET A 328 8.61 -0.31 15.92
CA MET A 328 9.15 0.48 14.81
C MET A 328 9.22 1.98 15.17
N LEU A 329 8.15 2.53 15.74
CA LEU A 329 8.10 3.93 16.18
C LEU A 329 9.13 4.20 17.29
N GLY A 330 9.33 3.24 18.20
CA GLY A 330 10.32 3.33 19.28
C GLY A 330 11.78 3.28 18.83
N ARG A 331 12.06 3.14 17.52
CA ARG A 331 13.42 3.33 17.01
C ARG A 331 13.86 4.79 17.01
N VAL A 332 12.92 5.72 17.19
CA VAL A 332 13.20 7.13 17.43
C VAL A 332 12.43 7.59 18.66
N GLU A 333 13.16 7.84 19.73
CA GLU A 333 12.60 8.36 20.98
C GLU A 333 12.78 9.88 21.02
N VAL A 334 11.67 10.61 21.14
CA VAL A 334 11.69 12.07 21.29
C VAL A 334 11.21 12.45 22.68
N ALA A 335 11.98 13.29 23.37
CA ALA A 335 11.68 13.80 24.71
C ALA A 335 11.53 15.32 24.70
N GLY A 336 10.82 15.87 25.69
CA GLY A 336 10.48 17.30 25.74
C GLY A 336 9.36 17.69 24.77
N GLY A 337 9.14 19.00 24.62
CA GLY A 337 8.08 19.55 23.77
C GLY A 337 6.65 19.32 24.27
N ARG A 338 5.66 19.85 23.55
CA ARG A 338 4.23 19.64 23.87
C ARG A 338 3.80 18.25 23.45
N VAL A 339 2.72 17.74 24.06
CA VAL A 339 2.10 16.47 23.64
C VAL A 339 1.70 16.51 22.16
N GLU A 340 1.19 17.65 21.69
CA GLU A 340 0.81 17.80 20.28
C GLU A 340 2.00 17.69 19.33
N ASP A 341 3.17 18.22 19.70
CA ASP A 341 4.37 18.11 18.86
C ASP A 341 4.82 16.63 18.73
N ARG A 342 4.69 15.86 19.81
CA ARG A 342 4.95 14.41 19.79
C ARG A 342 3.90 13.64 18.99
N ARG A 343 2.62 14.04 19.06
CA ARG A 343 1.57 13.46 18.22
C ARG A 343 1.82 13.69 16.74
N THR A 344 2.20 14.92 16.36
CA THR A 344 2.61 15.24 14.99
C THR A 344 3.81 14.38 14.59
N PHE A 345 4.87 14.34 15.40
CA PHE A 345 6.07 13.55 15.12
C PHE A 345 5.75 12.06 14.87
N TYR A 346 5.09 11.40 15.83
CA TYR A 346 4.81 9.97 15.71
C TYR A 346 3.78 9.65 14.61
N SER A 347 2.85 10.56 14.32
CA SER A 347 1.93 10.38 13.18
C SER A 347 2.66 10.48 11.84
N MET A 348 3.58 11.45 11.68
CA MET A 348 4.36 11.56 10.44
C MET A 348 5.33 10.38 10.28
N LEU A 349 5.95 9.92 11.37
CA LEU A 349 6.78 8.72 11.37
C LEU A 349 5.96 7.47 11.01
N TYR A 350 4.74 7.34 11.53
CA TYR A 350 3.80 6.27 11.15
C TYR A 350 3.55 6.24 9.64
N HIS A 351 3.21 7.39 9.03
CA HIS A 351 2.97 7.46 7.58
C HIS A 351 4.22 7.13 6.74
N ALA A 352 5.40 7.59 7.16
CA ALA A 352 6.67 7.30 6.49
C ALA A 352 7.05 5.80 6.50
N LEU A 353 6.48 5.03 7.43
CA LEU A 353 6.74 3.60 7.64
C LEU A 353 5.68 2.67 7.03
N MET A 354 4.73 3.21 6.26
CA MET A 354 3.72 2.40 5.56
C MET A 354 4.25 1.82 4.24
N TYR A 355 5.15 2.54 3.57
CA TYR A 355 5.67 2.23 2.24
C TYR A 355 7.21 2.36 2.17
N PRO A 356 7.90 1.68 1.24
CA PRO A 356 7.44 0.62 0.31
C PRO A 356 6.78 -0.58 1.02
N SER A 357 5.92 -1.32 0.33
CA SER A 357 5.13 -2.40 0.97
C SER A 357 5.66 -3.79 0.63
N THR A 358 5.54 -4.73 1.57
CA THR A 358 5.90 -6.13 1.35
C THR A 358 5.11 -6.69 0.16
N PHE A 359 5.78 -7.35 -0.77
CA PHE A 359 5.17 -7.84 -2.03
C PHE A 359 5.27 -9.36 -2.24
N SER A 360 6.29 -9.99 -1.66
CA SER A 360 6.41 -11.46 -1.65
C SER A 360 5.42 -12.13 -0.69
N ASP A 361 4.92 -13.31 -1.05
CA ASP A 361 4.19 -14.23 -0.18
C ASP A 361 5.07 -14.74 0.98
N VAL A 362 4.47 -15.42 1.97
CA VAL A 362 5.20 -15.99 3.12
C VAL A 362 6.25 -17.04 2.73
N ASP A 363 6.14 -17.63 1.54
CA ASP A 363 7.11 -18.57 0.98
C ASP A 363 8.16 -17.91 0.07
N GLY A 364 8.22 -16.58 0.07
CA GLY A 364 9.18 -15.79 -0.71
C GLY A 364 8.78 -15.56 -2.17
N ARG A 365 7.74 -16.22 -2.69
CA ARG A 365 7.33 -16.04 -4.09
C ARG A 365 6.69 -14.69 -4.34
N TYR A 366 6.96 -14.11 -5.50
CA TYR A 366 6.35 -12.88 -5.97
C TYR A 366 6.16 -12.90 -7.49
N ARG A 367 5.29 -12.02 -8.01
CA ARG A 367 5.09 -11.83 -9.45
C ARG A 367 6.09 -10.77 -9.95
N GLY A 368 6.99 -11.12 -10.85
CA GLY A 368 7.97 -10.16 -11.37
C GLY A 368 7.40 -9.16 -12.36
N PHE A 369 8.22 -8.19 -12.75
CA PHE A 369 7.89 -7.20 -13.77
C PHE A 369 7.79 -7.82 -15.19
N ASP A 370 8.28 -9.04 -15.37
CA ASP A 370 8.12 -9.85 -16.58
C ASP A 370 6.80 -10.67 -16.59
N ASP A 371 5.94 -10.47 -15.59
CA ASP A 371 4.74 -11.27 -15.32
C ASP A 371 5.04 -12.75 -15.03
N GLU A 372 6.28 -13.12 -14.67
CA GLU A 372 6.65 -14.47 -14.23
C GLU A 372 6.68 -14.61 -12.70
N VAL A 373 6.63 -15.84 -12.17
CA VAL A 373 6.75 -16.05 -10.71
C VAL A 373 8.22 -16.24 -10.34
N HIS A 374 8.73 -15.34 -9.52
CA HIS A 374 10.09 -15.39 -8.96
C HIS A 374 10.05 -15.72 -7.47
N THR A 375 11.22 -15.96 -6.87
CA THR A 375 11.36 -16.22 -5.43
C THR A 375 12.43 -15.32 -4.84
N ALA A 376 12.06 -14.55 -3.82
CA ALA A 376 12.98 -13.75 -3.04
C ALA A 376 13.72 -14.67 -2.05
N ASP A 377 15.00 -14.94 -2.33
CA ASP A 377 15.85 -15.77 -1.47
C ASP A 377 16.77 -14.90 -0.62
N GLY A 378 16.63 -15.00 0.71
CA GLY A 378 17.43 -14.24 1.67
C GLY A 378 17.05 -12.76 1.84
N TYR A 379 15.97 -12.29 1.20
CA TYR A 379 15.44 -10.94 1.34
C TYR A 379 13.90 -10.94 1.21
N THR A 380 13.24 -9.85 1.60
CA THR A 380 11.82 -9.63 1.29
C THR A 380 11.68 -8.80 0.03
N GLN A 381 10.95 -9.28 -0.99
CA GLN A 381 10.57 -8.43 -2.12
C GLN A 381 9.59 -7.35 -1.65
N TYR A 382 9.90 -6.09 -1.97
CA TYR A 382 9.07 -4.91 -1.75
C TYR A 382 8.57 -4.32 -3.08
N ALA A 383 7.44 -3.62 -3.04
CA ALA A 383 6.86 -2.90 -4.16
C ALA A 383 6.33 -1.51 -3.72
N ASP A 384 5.70 -0.80 -4.65
CA ASP A 384 5.05 0.50 -4.43
C ASP A 384 6.05 1.64 -4.16
N PHE A 385 7.04 1.78 -5.04
CA PHE A 385 8.06 2.82 -4.95
C PHE A 385 7.59 4.11 -5.63
N SER A 386 7.20 5.11 -4.85
CA SER A 386 6.93 6.49 -5.34
C SER A 386 8.23 7.27 -5.55
N GLY A 387 9.10 6.78 -6.43
CA GLY A 387 10.53 7.11 -6.45
C GLY A 387 10.83 8.62 -6.44
N TRP A 388 10.15 9.40 -7.30
CA TRP A 388 10.35 10.86 -7.42
C TRP A 388 10.17 11.62 -6.10
N ASP A 389 9.32 11.13 -5.20
CA ASP A 389 9.09 11.73 -3.88
C ASP A 389 10.06 11.17 -2.82
N VAL A 390 10.13 9.83 -2.75
CA VAL A 390 10.67 9.16 -1.56
C VAL A 390 12.18 9.26 -1.42
N TYR A 391 12.93 9.45 -2.53
CA TYR A 391 14.39 9.56 -2.46
C TYR A 391 14.86 10.78 -1.65
N ARG A 392 14.03 11.83 -1.58
CA ARG A 392 14.37 13.15 -1.02
C ARG A 392 14.52 13.15 0.50
N SER A 393 13.69 12.37 1.20
CA SER A 393 13.63 12.39 2.67
C SER A 393 13.20 11.07 3.30
N GLN A 394 12.22 10.37 2.72
CA GLN A 394 11.70 9.11 3.27
C GLN A 394 12.71 7.98 3.19
N ILE A 395 13.33 7.73 2.03
CA ILE A 395 14.34 6.68 1.89
C ILE A 395 15.56 6.93 2.80
N PRO A 396 16.12 8.15 2.88
CA PRO A 396 17.13 8.47 3.89
C PRO A 396 16.69 8.14 5.33
N LEU A 397 15.46 8.50 5.72
CA LEU A 397 14.91 8.16 7.03
C LEU A 397 14.82 6.64 7.21
N LEU A 398 14.29 5.90 6.24
CA LEU A 398 14.14 4.45 6.28
C LEU A 398 15.50 3.74 6.34
N ALA A 399 16.54 4.28 5.70
CA ALA A 399 17.89 3.74 5.84
C ALA A 399 18.43 3.84 7.28
N LEU A 400 18.05 4.87 8.03
CA LEU A 400 18.41 5.04 9.44
C LEU A 400 17.57 4.16 10.37
N VAL A 401 16.24 4.21 10.22
CA VAL A 401 15.34 3.56 11.16
C VAL A 401 15.01 2.12 10.80
N ALA A 402 15.17 1.70 9.54
CA ALA A 402 14.85 0.37 9.05
C ALA A 402 15.95 -0.18 8.09
N PRO A 403 17.24 -0.22 8.49
CA PRO A 403 18.35 -0.48 7.58
C PRO A 403 18.34 -1.86 6.91
N ARG A 404 17.69 -2.87 7.52
CA ARG A 404 17.53 -4.19 6.88
C ARG A 404 16.53 -4.10 5.72
N GLN A 405 15.38 -3.50 5.97
CA GLN A 405 14.37 -3.27 4.95
C GLN A 405 14.90 -2.35 3.85
N ALA A 406 15.66 -1.31 4.20
CA ALA A 406 16.29 -0.44 3.21
C ALA A 406 17.26 -1.21 2.28
N ALA A 407 18.01 -2.19 2.79
CA ALA A 407 18.84 -3.05 1.93
C ALA A 407 17.98 -3.99 1.05
N ASP A 408 16.89 -4.53 1.59
CA ASP A 408 15.92 -5.33 0.83
C ASP A 408 15.22 -4.50 -0.26
N PHE A 409 14.99 -3.20 -0.04
CA PHE A 409 14.46 -2.28 -1.06
C PHE A 409 15.40 -2.22 -2.28
N VAL A 410 16.71 -2.07 -2.05
CA VAL A 410 17.68 -2.07 -3.16
C VAL A 410 17.69 -3.42 -3.86
N THR A 411 17.67 -4.51 -3.10
CA THR A 411 17.63 -5.86 -3.69
C THR A 411 16.37 -6.08 -4.53
N SER A 412 15.23 -5.53 -4.10
CA SER A 412 13.96 -5.53 -4.83
C SER A 412 14.06 -4.71 -6.12
N LEU A 413 14.58 -3.48 -6.06
CA LEU A 413 14.80 -2.65 -7.26
C LEU A 413 15.71 -3.33 -8.29
N LEU A 414 16.73 -4.07 -7.83
CA LEU A 414 17.60 -4.83 -8.72
C LEU A 414 16.89 -6.05 -9.33
N ALA A 415 15.95 -6.67 -8.60
CA ALA A 415 15.10 -7.72 -9.17
C ALA A 415 14.19 -7.15 -10.25
N ASP A 416 13.48 -6.07 -9.95
CA ASP A 416 12.61 -5.35 -10.89
C ASP A 416 13.38 -4.90 -12.14
N GLN A 417 14.65 -4.47 -11.97
CA GLN A 417 15.53 -4.12 -13.08
C GLN A 417 15.91 -5.30 -13.95
N ARG A 418 16.18 -6.47 -13.38
CA ARG A 418 16.48 -7.67 -14.18
C ARG A 418 15.25 -8.14 -14.96
N GLU A 419 14.08 -8.04 -14.35
CA GLU A 419 12.80 -8.51 -14.89
C GLU A 419 12.25 -7.57 -15.97
N SER A 420 12.36 -6.25 -15.79
CA SER A 420 11.87 -5.26 -16.76
C SER A 420 12.94 -4.67 -17.69
N GLY A 421 14.20 -4.85 -17.34
CA GLY A 421 15.36 -4.26 -18.02
C GLY A 421 15.87 -2.95 -17.39
N TRP A 422 15.08 -2.25 -16.57
CA TRP A 422 15.38 -0.88 -16.10
C TRP A 422 14.99 -0.68 -14.63
N LEU A 423 15.66 0.23 -13.92
CA LEU A 423 15.29 0.51 -12.53
C LEU A 423 13.94 1.27 -12.53
N PRO A 424 12.98 0.92 -11.67
CA PRO A 424 11.69 1.60 -11.68
C PRO A 424 11.81 3.04 -11.12
N LYS A 425 11.33 4.02 -11.88
CA LYS A 425 11.13 5.41 -11.41
C LYS A 425 9.95 5.52 -10.45
N TRP A 426 8.82 4.96 -10.84
CA TRP A 426 7.60 4.90 -10.06
C TRP A 426 6.93 3.56 -10.38
N SER A 427 6.74 2.70 -9.38
CA SER A 427 6.10 1.39 -9.55
C SER A 427 4.96 1.15 -8.57
N VAL A 428 3.97 0.38 -9.02
CA VAL A 428 2.91 -0.19 -8.16
C VAL A 428 2.82 -1.67 -8.46
N ALA A 429 2.78 -2.48 -7.40
CA ALA A 429 2.91 -3.93 -7.51
C ALA A 429 4.09 -4.32 -8.44
N ASN A 430 3.83 -5.11 -9.48
CA ASN A 430 4.83 -5.59 -10.43
C ASN A 430 4.84 -4.82 -11.76
N SER A 431 4.47 -3.53 -11.75
CA SER A 431 4.41 -2.74 -12.98
C SER A 431 4.97 -1.34 -12.82
N HIS A 432 5.70 -0.88 -13.84
CA HIS A 432 6.04 0.53 -14.02
C HIS A 432 4.77 1.34 -14.20
N SER A 433 4.67 2.49 -13.55
CA SER A 433 3.54 3.41 -13.78
C SER A 433 3.85 4.49 -14.80
N ASN A 434 5.12 4.88 -14.94
CA ASN A 434 5.60 6.06 -15.68
C ASN A 434 5.34 7.42 -15.03
N VAL A 435 4.70 7.45 -13.86
CA VAL A 435 4.37 8.71 -13.15
C VAL A 435 5.65 9.50 -12.79
N MET A 436 5.56 10.82 -12.88
CA MET A 436 6.63 11.83 -12.64
C MET A 436 7.81 11.80 -13.64
N THR A 437 8.87 12.55 -13.33
CA THR A 437 10.09 12.69 -14.16
C THR A 437 11.34 12.23 -13.41
N GLY A 438 12.50 12.30 -14.07
CA GLY A 438 13.81 12.01 -13.48
C GLY A 438 14.15 10.53 -13.41
N ASP A 439 15.22 10.25 -12.68
CA ASP A 439 15.76 8.90 -12.45
C ASP A 439 16.05 8.73 -10.94
N PRO A 440 15.01 8.43 -10.12
CA PRO A 440 15.10 8.52 -8.67
C PRO A 440 15.73 7.29 -8.01
N ALA A 441 15.90 6.18 -8.72
CA ALA A 441 16.46 4.95 -8.14
C ALA A 441 17.95 5.10 -7.77
N PRO A 442 18.85 5.64 -8.62
CA PRO A 442 20.24 5.90 -8.24
C PRO A 442 20.42 6.77 -6.98
N PRO A 443 19.76 7.94 -6.82
CA PRO A 443 19.89 8.72 -5.59
C PRO A 443 19.32 7.99 -4.37
N ALA A 444 18.22 7.24 -4.50
CA ALA A 444 17.70 6.42 -3.41
C ALA A 444 18.72 5.36 -2.95
N ILE A 445 19.33 4.62 -3.89
CA ILE A 445 20.35 3.61 -3.61
C ILE A 445 21.60 4.24 -2.97
N ALA A 446 22.04 5.40 -3.48
CA ALA A 446 23.19 6.12 -2.94
C ALA A 446 22.95 6.58 -1.49
N HIS A 447 21.74 7.06 -1.16
CA HIS A 447 21.37 7.39 0.21
C HIS A 447 21.40 6.17 1.14
N ILE A 448 20.80 5.06 0.72
CA ILE A 448 20.77 3.80 1.49
C ILE A 448 22.20 3.33 1.79
N TRP A 449 23.09 3.37 0.79
CA TRP A 449 24.51 3.02 0.96
C TRP A 449 25.23 3.97 1.93
N ALA A 450 25.05 5.29 1.73
CA ALA A 450 25.72 6.32 2.50
C ALA A 450 25.34 6.26 3.99
N LEU A 451 24.08 5.93 4.29
CA LEU A 451 23.55 5.82 5.65
C LEU A 451 23.76 4.44 6.29
N GLY A 452 24.50 3.54 5.62
CA GLY A 452 25.04 2.31 6.23
C GLY A 452 24.22 1.04 5.97
N ALA A 453 23.10 1.11 5.25
CA ALA A 453 22.28 -0.04 4.87
C ALA A 453 22.86 -0.79 3.66
N ARG A 454 24.08 -1.34 3.81
CA ARG A 454 24.92 -1.82 2.69
C ARG A 454 24.77 -3.30 2.32
N ARG A 455 23.71 -3.97 2.76
CA ARG A 455 23.51 -5.43 2.56
C ARG A 455 22.86 -5.75 1.20
N PHE A 456 23.47 -5.28 0.12
CA PHE A 456 23.03 -5.53 -1.25
C PHE A 456 24.25 -5.52 -2.19
N ASP A 457 24.07 -6.00 -3.43
CA ASP A 457 25.14 -6.00 -4.43
C ASP A 457 25.38 -4.59 -5.00
N LEU A 458 26.39 -3.89 -4.46
CA LEU A 458 26.76 -2.56 -4.89
C LEU A 458 27.18 -2.50 -6.37
N ARG A 459 27.85 -3.53 -6.89
CA ARG A 459 28.34 -3.52 -8.28
C ARG A 459 27.19 -3.72 -9.25
N ALA A 460 26.25 -4.61 -8.93
CA ALA A 460 25.02 -4.75 -9.71
C ALA A 460 24.20 -3.45 -9.70
N ALA A 461 24.09 -2.79 -8.53
CA ALA A 461 23.41 -1.50 -8.43
C ALA A 461 24.07 -0.39 -9.24
N LEU A 462 25.40 -0.28 -9.20
CA LEU A 462 26.14 0.65 -10.03
C LEU A 462 25.94 0.35 -11.52
N ALA A 463 26.04 -0.92 -11.93
CA ALA A 463 25.87 -1.32 -13.32
C ALA A 463 24.47 -0.98 -13.85
N ALA A 464 23.43 -1.24 -13.07
CA ALA A 464 22.05 -0.88 -13.39
C ALA A 464 21.90 0.65 -13.56
N ALA A 465 22.42 1.43 -12.62
CA ALA A 465 22.32 2.89 -12.66
C ALA A 465 23.10 3.50 -13.85
N VAL A 466 24.31 3.00 -14.14
CA VAL A 466 25.10 3.43 -15.31
C VAL A 466 24.37 3.09 -16.61
N LYS A 467 23.76 1.89 -16.70
CA LYS A 467 22.96 1.49 -17.86
C LYS A 467 21.81 2.49 -18.07
N GLY A 468 21.02 2.77 -17.04
CA GLY A 468 19.89 3.70 -17.12
C GLY A 468 20.29 5.12 -17.53
N ALA A 469 21.46 5.57 -17.07
CA ALA A 469 21.97 6.89 -17.37
C ALA A 469 22.65 7.04 -18.75
N THR A 470 22.92 5.95 -19.47
CA THR A 470 23.75 6.02 -20.70
C THR A 470 23.18 5.30 -21.91
N GLN A 471 22.15 4.47 -21.74
CA GLN A 471 21.57 3.69 -22.82
C GLN A 471 20.10 4.08 -23.00
N PRO A 472 19.67 4.53 -24.20
CA PRO A 472 18.25 4.68 -24.47
C PRO A 472 17.60 3.30 -24.53
N GLY A 473 16.33 3.23 -24.13
CA GLY A 473 15.53 2.04 -24.35
C GLY A 473 14.21 2.07 -23.63
N THR A 474 13.40 1.06 -23.94
CA THR A 474 12.04 0.90 -23.43
C THR A 474 11.89 -0.45 -22.75
N SER A 475 10.94 -0.54 -21.83
CA SER A 475 10.47 -1.77 -21.20
C SER A 475 9.15 -2.20 -21.84
N ALA A 476 8.98 -3.50 -22.04
CA ALA A 476 7.69 -4.06 -22.45
C ALA A 476 6.63 -3.91 -21.34
N ASN A 477 7.04 -3.89 -20.06
CA ASN A 477 6.16 -3.61 -18.94
C ASN A 477 5.78 -2.12 -18.97
N ALA A 478 4.49 -1.87 -19.22
CA ALA A 478 3.86 -0.55 -19.31
C ALA A 478 4.53 0.47 -20.26
N GLY A 479 5.29 0.00 -21.25
CA GLY A 479 5.96 0.86 -22.24
C GLY A 479 7.01 1.79 -21.65
N TYR A 480 7.56 1.46 -20.48
CA TYR A 480 8.37 2.39 -19.68
C TYR A 480 9.66 2.83 -20.34
N VAL A 481 9.97 4.13 -20.24
CA VAL A 481 11.22 4.75 -20.72
C VAL A 481 12.02 5.23 -19.51
N GLU A 482 13.24 4.71 -19.32
CA GLU A 482 14.08 5.02 -18.15
C GLU A 482 14.43 6.51 -18.05
N ARG A 483 14.89 7.10 -19.15
CA ARG A 483 15.18 8.53 -19.25
C ARG A 483 14.70 9.07 -20.59
N GLN A 484 13.57 9.78 -20.57
CA GLN A 484 13.06 10.51 -21.73
C GLN A 484 14.03 11.63 -22.12
N GLY A 485 14.26 11.82 -23.42
CA GLY A 485 15.19 12.83 -23.95
C GLY A 485 16.68 12.56 -23.66
N LEU A 486 17.05 11.31 -23.32
CA LEU A 486 18.41 10.96 -22.90
C LEU A 486 19.48 11.29 -23.94
N GLU A 487 19.22 11.04 -25.22
CA GLU A 487 20.20 11.29 -26.29
C GLU A 487 20.59 12.77 -26.37
N ASP A 488 19.62 13.68 -26.26
CA ASP A 488 19.86 15.11 -26.22
C ASP A 488 20.56 15.53 -24.93
N TYR A 489 20.16 14.97 -23.78
CA TYR A 489 20.83 15.22 -22.50
C TYR A 489 22.32 14.82 -22.56
N LEU A 490 22.66 13.65 -23.10
CA LEU A 490 24.04 13.19 -23.22
C LEU A 490 24.86 14.05 -24.20
N ARG A 491 24.23 14.57 -25.26
CA ARG A 491 24.89 15.38 -26.29
C ARG A 491 25.07 16.84 -25.88
N LEU A 492 24.08 17.41 -25.19
CA LEU A 492 23.99 18.85 -24.90
C LEU A 492 24.26 19.21 -23.45
N GLY A 493 24.19 18.24 -22.53
CA GLY A 493 24.23 18.45 -21.09
C GLY A 493 22.90 18.91 -20.49
N TYR A 494 21.83 18.95 -21.28
CA TYR A 494 20.47 19.31 -20.85
C TYR A 494 19.41 18.74 -21.80
N VAL A 495 18.17 18.59 -21.32
CA VAL A 495 17.01 18.27 -22.16
C VAL A 495 16.46 19.58 -22.75
N PRO A 496 16.42 19.74 -24.09
CA PRO A 496 15.98 20.99 -24.73
C PRO A 496 14.52 21.35 -24.41
N HIS A 497 14.21 22.64 -24.45
CA HIS A 497 12.86 23.15 -24.19
C HIS A 497 11.84 22.66 -25.24
N GLU A 498 12.30 22.45 -26.46
CA GLU A 498 11.53 21.91 -27.59
C GLU A 498 11.09 20.46 -27.36
N LYS A 499 11.77 19.74 -26.46
CA LYS A 499 11.42 18.39 -26.02
C LYS A 499 10.50 18.38 -24.81
N ASN A 500 10.03 19.55 -24.36
CA ASN A 500 9.11 19.62 -23.24
C ASN A 500 7.71 19.16 -23.68
N GLY A 501 7.32 17.97 -23.20
CA GLY A 501 6.00 17.40 -23.44
C GLY A 501 4.85 18.33 -23.05
N ASN A 502 5.10 19.25 -22.10
CA ASN A 502 4.09 20.20 -21.60
C ASN A 502 3.71 21.30 -22.62
N LEU A 503 4.44 21.41 -23.74
CA LEU A 503 4.25 22.46 -24.74
C LEU A 503 3.71 21.94 -26.07
N VAL A 504 3.82 20.63 -26.32
CA VAL A 504 3.59 20.02 -27.63
C VAL A 504 2.12 19.64 -27.84
N THR A 505 1.29 19.59 -26.80
CA THR A 505 -0.12 19.13 -26.87
C THR A 505 -1.10 20.08 -26.17
N ALA A 506 -1.11 21.36 -26.54
CA ALA A 506 -1.97 22.37 -25.92
C ALA A 506 -3.32 22.63 -26.64
N SER A 507 -4.06 21.62 -27.11
CA SER A 507 -5.48 21.83 -27.46
C SER A 507 -6.39 20.61 -27.23
N GLY A 508 -7.54 20.82 -26.59
CA GLY A 508 -8.68 19.88 -26.50
C GLY A 508 -8.91 19.18 -25.14
N LEU A 509 -9.76 18.14 -25.18
CA LEU A 509 -10.08 17.20 -24.07
C LEU A 509 -8.83 16.55 -23.43
N ASP A 510 -7.67 16.67 -24.09
CA ASP A 510 -6.36 16.22 -23.60
C ASP A 510 -5.72 17.16 -22.56
N SER A 511 -6.24 18.37 -22.33
CA SER A 511 -5.70 19.27 -21.29
C SER A 511 -5.76 18.68 -19.87
N TRP A 512 -6.83 17.98 -19.51
CA TRP A 512 -6.94 17.35 -18.19
C TRP A 512 -6.05 16.09 -18.06
N ARG A 513 -5.90 15.31 -19.14
CA ARG A 513 -4.90 14.23 -19.21
C ARG A 513 -3.48 14.79 -19.11
N HIS A 514 -3.20 15.90 -19.78
CA HIS A 514 -1.90 16.55 -19.81
C HIS A 514 -1.45 17.06 -18.43
N ASP A 515 -2.35 17.67 -17.65
CA ASP A 515 -2.01 18.22 -16.33
C ASP A 515 -1.71 17.13 -15.29
N VAL A 516 -2.17 15.90 -15.52
CA VAL A 516 -2.05 14.77 -14.58
C VAL A 516 -1.05 13.69 -15.06
N LEU A 517 -0.82 13.53 -16.37
CA LEU A 517 -0.09 12.38 -16.94
C LEU A 517 1.30 12.66 -17.49
N GLY A 518 1.65 13.92 -17.75
CA GLY A 518 2.84 14.22 -18.55
C GLY A 518 2.71 13.73 -20.01
N PRO A 519 3.79 13.73 -20.81
CA PRO A 519 3.77 13.23 -22.18
C PRO A 519 3.45 11.73 -22.22
N ASP A 520 3.07 11.23 -23.40
CA ASP A 520 2.86 9.79 -23.64
C ASP A 520 4.03 8.99 -23.01
N PRO A 521 3.74 8.09 -22.06
CA PRO A 521 4.77 7.37 -21.32
C PRO A 521 5.68 6.51 -22.21
N SER A 522 5.22 6.15 -23.41
CA SER A 522 6.00 5.42 -24.42
C SER A 522 6.85 6.31 -25.32
N ASN A 523 6.69 7.64 -25.21
CA ASN A 523 7.44 8.60 -26.01
C ASN A 523 8.84 8.80 -25.44
N THR A 524 9.85 8.46 -26.24
CA THR A 524 11.26 8.58 -25.88
C THR A 524 11.80 10.00 -26.03
N ASP A 525 11.15 10.83 -26.86
CA ASP A 525 11.64 12.13 -27.28
C ASP A 525 11.12 13.26 -26.40
N LEU A 526 9.94 13.12 -25.81
CA LEU A 526 9.33 14.14 -24.98
C LEU A 526 9.50 13.83 -23.49
N ALA A 527 9.98 14.81 -22.74
CA ALA A 527 10.13 14.71 -21.28
C ALA A 527 9.07 15.55 -20.56
N TRP A 528 8.62 15.08 -19.39
CA TRP A 528 7.74 15.84 -18.51
C TRP A 528 8.51 16.98 -17.83
N GLY A 529 8.42 18.20 -18.40
CA GLY A 529 9.14 19.37 -17.92
C GLY A 529 10.65 19.25 -18.15
N SER A 530 11.15 19.76 -19.27
CA SER A 530 12.56 19.56 -19.69
C SER A 530 13.60 20.11 -18.70
N ALA A 531 13.34 21.30 -18.12
CA ALA A 531 14.24 21.90 -17.12
C ALA A 531 14.28 21.09 -15.82
N ALA A 532 13.12 20.68 -15.30
CA ALA A 532 13.04 19.83 -14.11
C ALA A 532 13.72 18.47 -14.36
N THR A 533 13.42 17.85 -15.50
CA THR A 533 14.04 16.58 -15.93
C THR A 533 15.57 16.68 -15.97
N THR A 534 16.12 17.75 -16.52
CA THR A 534 17.57 18.00 -16.56
C THR A 534 18.18 18.04 -15.16
N LEU A 535 17.54 18.74 -14.22
CA LEU A 535 18.03 18.85 -12.84
C LEU A 535 17.94 17.52 -12.08
N GLU A 536 16.89 16.73 -12.32
CA GLU A 536 16.75 15.40 -11.74
C GLU A 536 17.80 14.42 -12.30
N TYR A 537 18.09 14.45 -13.60
CA TYR A 537 19.16 13.64 -14.19
C TYR A 537 20.54 14.01 -13.65
N ALA A 538 20.83 15.30 -13.50
CA ALA A 538 22.09 15.75 -12.88
C ALA A 538 22.24 15.23 -11.43
N THR A 539 21.14 15.19 -10.68
CA THR A 539 21.12 14.61 -9.32
C THR A 539 21.38 13.10 -9.35
N ALA A 540 20.75 12.39 -10.29
CA ALA A 540 20.95 10.96 -10.48
C ALA A 540 22.38 10.62 -10.93
N ASP A 541 22.96 11.41 -11.83
CA ASP A 541 24.34 11.26 -12.30
C ASP A 541 25.34 11.47 -11.17
N PHE A 542 25.13 12.48 -10.32
CA PHE A 542 25.92 12.62 -9.09
C PHE A 542 25.82 11.39 -8.20
N ALA A 543 24.62 10.81 -8.04
CA ALA A 543 24.44 9.58 -7.28
C ALA A 543 25.19 8.39 -7.89
N VAL A 544 25.18 8.25 -9.22
CA VAL A 544 26.00 7.25 -9.95
C VAL A 544 27.48 7.44 -9.63
N ALA A 545 27.99 8.68 -9.67
CA ALA A 545 29.38 8.98 -9.33
C ALA A 545 29.71 8.55 -7.88
N ARG A 546 28.81 8.78 -6.92
CA ARG A 546 28.99 8.35 -5.52
C ARG A 546 28.98 6.84 -5.35
N LEU A 547 28.11 6.13 -6.07
CA LEU A 547 28.10 4.67 -6.09
C LEU A 547 29.39 4.11 -6.71
N ALA A 548 29.87 4.72 -7.80
CA ALA A 548 31.13 4.36 -8.45
C ALA A 548 32.32 4.53 -7.51
N ALA A 549 32.40 5.67 -6.81
CA ALA A 549 33.42 5.90 -5.78
C ALA A 549 33.39 4.83 -4.69
N ALA A 550 32.19 4.48 -4.20
CA ALA A 550 32.01 3.45 -3.19
C ALA A 550 32.42 2.05 -3.69
N ALA A 551 32.24 1.76 -4.98
CA ALA A 551 32.62 0.50 -5.60
C ALA A 551 34.11 0.41 -5.96
N GLY A 552 34.86 1.52 -5.80
CA GLY A 552 36.26 1.62 -6.22
C GLY A 552 36.46 1.87 -7.73
N ASP A 553 35.40 2.23 -8.45
CA ASP A 553 35.45 2.55 -9.88
C ASP A 553 35.71 4.05 -10.11
N GLY A 554 36.99 4.42 -10.08
CA GLY A 554 37.41 5.82 -10.27
C GLY A 554 37.21 6.34 -11.69
N ALA A 555 37.07 5.47 -12.70
CA ALA A 555 36.84 5.91 -14.08
C ALA A 555 35.39 6.34 -14.27
N THR A 556 34.44 5.50 -13.84
CA THR A 556 33.01 5.83 -13.86
C THR A 556 32.71 7.04 -12.96
N CYS A 557 33.32 7.11 -11.78
CA CYS A 557 33.18 8.24 -10.84
C CYS A 557 33.65 9.59 -11.41
N ARG A 558 34.59 9.63 -12.36
CA ARG A 558 35.04 10.89 -12.99
C ARG A 558 34.19 11.26 -14.21
N ARG A 559 33.56 10.28 -14.84
CA ARG A 559 32.74 10.47 -16.04
C ARG A 559 31.39 11.08 -15.69
N PHE A 560 30.76 10.54 -14.65
CA PHE A 560 29.57 11.09 -13.99
C PHE A 560 29.99 12.12 -12.97
#